data_AF-A0A958SUT0-F1
#
_entry.id   AF-A0A958SUT0-F1
#
_cell.length_a   1.000
_cell.length_b   1.000
_cell.length_c   1.000
_cell.angle_alpha   90.00
_cell.angle_beta   90.00
_cell.angle_gamma   90.00
#
_symmetry.space_group_name_H-M   'P 1'
#
loop_
_entity.id
_entity.type
_entity.pdbx_description
1 polymer ?
#
loop_
_entity_poly.entity_id
_entity_poly.type
_entity_poly.pdbx_seq_one_letter_code
_entity_poly.pdbx_strand_id
1 'polypeptide(L)'
;MGRYFYDIFIEKGLTENTAVYLNMLILLAITVVLVFISDYIAKNILIRAFHVFAKGTKTKFDDLLIDHKTPNYVAHLVPLVIVLKSFPITFSDFPDFEKPIEIILEVYAVLLFLWMLRSVLRTLESYFKTKPRLKDKPIDSYIQVVMLFMWIIGIAFCFVLIT
;
A
#
# COMPACT_ATOMS: atom_id res chain seq x y z
N MET A 1 -3.13 24.01 3.06
CA MET A 1 -3.33 23.34 1.75
C MET A 1 -4.71 22.71 1.64
N GLY A 2 -5.25 22.07 2.70
CA GLY A 2 -6.58 21.44 2.69
C GLY A 2 -7.80 22.35 2.64
N ARG A 3 -7.66 23.69 2.72
CA ARG A 3 -8.79 24.65 2.69
C ARG A 3 -8.85 25.52 1.43
N TYR A 4 -8.16 25.13 0.35
CA TYR A 4 -8.12 25.93 -0.88
C TYR A 4 -9.52 26.22 -1.47
N PHE A 5 -10.42 25.22 -1.52
CA PHE A 5 -11.78 25.45 -2.01
C PHE A 5 -12.66 26.16 -0.99
N TYR A 6 -12.38 25.99 0.30
CA TYR A 6 -13.06 26.71 1.37
C TYR A 6 -12.91 28.23 1.18
N ASP A 7 -11.69 28.73 0.98
CA ASP A 7 -11.43 30.17 0.81
C ASP A 7 -12.22 30.75 -0.38
N ILE A 8 -12.26 30.02 -1.50
CA ILE A 8 -13.03 30.40 -2.71
C ILE A 8 -14.54 30.46 -2.41
N PHE A 9 -15.06 29.55 -1.59
CA PHE A 9 -16.48 29.53 -1.24
C PHE A 9 -16.85 30.66 -0.29
N ILE A 10 -16.00 30.95 0.69
CA ILE A 10 -16.19 32.09 1.59
C ILE A 10 -16.19 33.41 0.81
N GLU A 11 -15.27 33.60 -0.14
CA GLU A 11 -15.22 34.78 -1.00
C GLU A 11 -16.50 34.95 -1.83
N LYS A 12 -17.15 33.84 -2.22
CA LYS A 12 -18.43 33.84 -2.92
C LYS A 12 -19.65 34.04 -2.03
N GLY A 13 -19.46 34.26 -0.72
CA GLY A 13 -20.54 34.54 0.24
C GLY A 13 -21.27 33.31 0.78
N LEU A 14 -20.69 32.11 0.66
CA LEU A 14 -21.22 30.92 1.32
C LEU A 14 -20.99 30.97 2.83
N THR A 15 -21.84 30.29 3.59
CA THR A 15 -21.64 30.13 5.04
C THR A 15 -20.45 29.21 5.32
N GLU A 16 -19.80 29.41 6.48
CA GLU A 16 -18.62 28.63 6.88
C GLU A 16 -18.88 27.13 6.86
N ASN A 17 -20.00 26.69 7.44
CA ASN A 17 -20.35 25.28 7.48
C ASN A 17 -20.50 24.69 6.07
N THR A 18 -21.23 25.37 5.18
CA THR A 18 -21.41 24.88 3.81
C THR A 18 -20.08 24.85 3.04
N ALA A 19 -19.22 25.85 3.23
CA ALA A 19 -17.90 25.89 2.60
C ALA A 19 -17.00 24.73 3.05
N VAL A 20 -17.02 24.37 4.35
CA VAL A 20 -16.25 23.24 4.90
C VAL A 20 -16.68 21.91 4.28
N TYR A 21 -17.99 21.62 4.26
CA TYR A 21 -18.49 20.37 3.69
C TYR A 21 -18.23 20.27 2.19
N LEU A 22 -18.40 21.36 1.43
CA LEU A 22 -18.13 21.37 0.00
C LEU A 22 -16.64 21.18 -0.31
N ASN A 23 -15.75 21.84 0.45
CA ASN A 23 -14.31 21.66 0.32
C ASN A 23 -13.90 20.19 0.55
N MET A 24 -14.41 19.56 1.60
CA MET A 24 -14.16 18.14 1.89
C MET A 24 -14.67 17.24 0.76
N LEU A 25 -15.90 17.44 0.27
CA LEU A 25 -16.47 16.63 -0.81
C LEU A 25 -15.65 16.71 -2.11
N ILE A 26 -15.15 17.90 -2.46
CA ILE A 26 -14.31 18.09 -3.64
C ILE A 26 -12.96 17.38 -3.46
N LEU A 27 -12.30 17.54 -2.30
CA LEU A 27 -11.04 16.88 -2.02
C LEU A 27 -11.18 15.34 -1.98
N LEU A 28 -12.29 14.85 -1.46
CA LEU A 28 -12.62 13.42 -1.45
C LEU A 28 -12.80 12.91 -2.89
N ALA A 29 -13.56 13.61 -3.72
CA ALA A 29 -13.74 13.23 -5.13
C ALA A 29 -12.41 13.19 -5.89
N ILE A 30 -11.54 14.19 -5.70
CA ILE A 30 -10.20 14.22 -6.29
C ILE A 30 -9.37 13.03 -5.81
N THR A 31 -9.37 12.77 -4.50
CA THR A 31 -8.65 11.65 -3.89
C THR A 31 -9.10 10.31 -4.49
N VAL A 32 -10.40 10.07 -4.58
CA VAL A 32 -10.95 8.84 -5.15
C VAL A 32 -10.49 8.66 -6.60
N VAL A 33 -10.57 9.71 -7.42
CA VAL A 33 -10.11 9.66 -8.81
C VAL A 33 -8.61 9.35 -8.90
N LEU A 34 -7.77 10.03 -8.09
CA LEU A 34 -6.33 9.78 -8.05
C LEU A 34 -6.01 8.34 -7.63
N VAL A 35 -6.70 7.81 -6.63
CA VAL A 35 -6.52 6.44 -6.16
C VAL A 35 -6.84 5.44 -7.26
N PHE A 36 -8.00 5.55 -7.92
CA PHE A 36 -8.38 4.64 -9.01
C PHE A 36 -7.40 4.70 -10.19
N ILE A 37 -7.00 5.90 -10.59
CA ILE A 37 -6.01 6.08 -11.67
C ILE A 37 -4.67 5.45 -11.27
N SER A 38 -4.20 5.72 -10.06
CA SER A 38 -2.92 5.23 -9.58
C SER A 38 -2.89 3.70 -9.44
N ASP A 39 -3.97 3.08 -8.97
CA ASP A 39 -4.07 1.62 -8.85
C ASP A 39 -4.01 0.96 -10.25
N TYR A 40 -4.81 1.49 -11.18
CA TYR A 40 -4.81 1.00 -12.57
C TYR A 40 -3.43 1.14 -13.22
N ILE A 41 -2.80 2.31 -13.08
CA ILE A 41 -1.47 2.57 -13.65
C ILE A 41 -0.41 1.69 -12.99
N ALA A 42 -0.35 1.65 -11.65
CA ALA A 42 0.65 0.90 -10.91
C ALA A 42 0.58 -0.59 -11.25
N LYS A 43 -0.62 -1.17 -11.25
CA LYS A 43 -0.84 -2.58 -11.59
C LYS A 43 -0.35 -2.89 -13.01
N ASN A 44 -0.72 -2.07 -13.98
CA ASN A 44 -0.33 -2.28 -15.38
C ASN A 44 1.18 -2.11 -15.60
N ILE A 45 1.79 -1.07 -15.01
CA ILE A 45 3.23 -0.82 -15.13
C ILE A 45 4.02 -1.94 -14.45
N LEU A 46 3.69 -2.30 -13.21
CA LEU A 46 4.42 -3.31 -12.46
C LEU A 46 4.34 -4.67 -13.14
N ILE A 47 3.13 -5.16 -13.45
CA ILE A 47 2.97 -6.46 -14.12
C ILE A 47 3.74 -6.50 -15.45
N ARG A 48 3.67 -5.42 -16.26
CA ARG A 48 4.43 -5.33 -17.51
C ARG A 48 5.94 -5.30 -17.26
N ALA A 49 6.40 -4.56 -16.25
CA ALA A 49 7.81 -4.52 -15.88
C ALA A 49 8.32 -5.90 -15.51
N PHE A 50 7.60 -6.64 -14.66
CA PHE A 50 7.94 -8.02 -14.29
C PHE A 50 8.02 -8.95 -15.51
N HIS A 51 7.09 -8.84 -16.47
CA HIS A 51 7.17 -9.61 -17.72
C HIS A 51 8.30 -9.19 -18.67
N VAL A 52 8.75 -7.93 -18.64
CA VAL A 52 9.90 -7.48 -19.43
C VAL A 52 11.20 -7.96 -18.80
N PHE A 53 11.33 -7.85 -17.47
CA PHE A 53 12.47 -8.39 -16.72
C PHE A 53 12.57 -9.92 -16.90
N ALA A 54 11.43 -10.62 -16.94
CA ALA A 54 11.34 -12.05 -17.24
C ALA A 54 12.07 -12.44 -18.53
N LYS A 55 11.76 -11.74 -19.62
CA LYS A 55 12.35 -12.02 -20.95
C LYS A 55 13.86 -11.77 -21.00
N GLY A 56 14.39 -10.94 -20.10
CA GLY A 56 15.82 -10.60 -20.04
C GLY A 56 16.66 -11.56 -19.20
N THR A 57 16.06 -12.41 -18.35
CA THR A 57 16.81 -13.29 -17.46
C THR A 57 16.71 -14.76 -17.87
N LYS A 58 17.78 -15.54 -17.65
CA LYS A 58 17.75 -17.01 -17.83
C LYS A 58 17.05 -17.75 -16.69
N THR A 59 16.52 -17.03 -15.71
CA THR A 59 15.98 -17.59 -14.46
C THR A 59 14.46 -17.56 -14.49
N LYS A 60 13.79 -18.56 -13.90
CA LYS A 60 12.32 -18.56 -13.71
C LYS A 60 11.87 -17.75 -12.47
N PHE A 61 12.62 -16.73 -12.07
CA PHE A 61 12.41 -16.07 -10.78
C PHE A 61 11.21 -15.09 -10.82
N ASP A 62 11.11 -14.36 -11.91
CA ASP A 62 10.02 -13.49 -12.33
C ASP A 62 8.67 -14.22 -12.48
N ASP A 63 8.63 -15.38 -13.14
CA ASP A 63 7.43 -16.24 -13.17
C ASP A 63 6.96 -16.57 -11.74
N LEU A 64 7.89 -16.93 -10.86
CA LEU A 64 7.60 -17.20 -9.45
C LEU A 64 7.09 -15.96 -8.70
N LEU A 65 7.59 -14.75 -9.02
CA LEU A 65 7.10 -13.51 -8.40
C LEU A 65 5.63 -13.29 -8.73
N ILE A 66 5.24 -13.56 -9.97
CA ILE A 66 3.86 -13.47 -10.45
C ILE A 66 3.00 -14.55 -9.79
N ASP A 67 3.47 -15.79 -9.72
CA ASP A 67 2.77 -16.91 -9.06
C ASP A 67 2.45 -16.60 -7.60
N HIS A 68 3.40 -15.98 -6.89
CA HIS A 68 3.22 -15.55 -5.50
C HIS A 68 2.50 -14.21 -5.34
N LYS A 69 2.04 -13.59 -6.43
CA LYS A 69 1.32 -12.31 -6.47
C LYS A 69 2.12 -11.11 -5.96
N THR A 70 3.45 -11.17 -6.01
CA THR A 70 4.33 -10.08 -5.56
C THR A 70 4.01 -8.76 -6.27
N PRO A 71 3.87 -8.73 -7.62
CA PRO A 71 3.58 -7.48 -8.33
C PRO A 71 2.27 -6.84 -7.89
N ASN A 72 1.28 -7.65 -7.51
CA ASN A 72 -0.01 -7.14 -7.05
C ASN A 72 0.17 -6.41 -5.72
N TYR A 73 0.82 -7.02 -4.72
CA TYR A 73 1.03 -6.37 -3.43
C TYR A 73 1.84 -5.07 -3.57
N VAL A 74 2.88 -5.07 -4.41
CA VAL A 74 3.68 -3.86 -4.70
C VAL A 74 2.82 -2.79 -5.37
N ALA A 75 1.92 -3.17 -6.29
CA ALA A 75 1.04 -2.22 -6.97
C ALA A 75 0.08 -1.54 -6.02
N HIS A 76 -0.46 -2.26 -5.03
CA HIS A 76 -1.40 -1.70 -4.05
C HIS A 76 -0.73 -0.74 -3.06
N LEU A 77 0.60 -0.74 -2.93
CA LEU A 77 1.30 0.25 -2.11
C LEU A 77 1.15 1.67 -2.67
N VAL A 78 1.10 1.84 -3.99
CA VAL A 78 0.99 3.15 -4.64
C VAL A 78 -0.32 3.87 -4.27
N PRO A 79 -1.52 3.29 -4.54
CA PRO A 79 -2.77 3.94 -4.14
C PRO A 79 -2.87 4.11 -2.63
N LEU A 80 -2.34 3.18 -1.84
CA LEU A 80 -2.35 3.30 -0.38
C LEU A 80 -1.54 4.50 0.12
N VAL A 81 -0.35 4.74 -0.42
CA VAL A 81 0.47 5.91 -0.05
C VAL A 81 -0.25 7.20 -0.41
N ILE A 82 -0.97 7.23 -1.54
CA ILE A 82 -1.80 8.38 -1.92
C ILE A 82 -2.87 8.61 -0.86
N VAL A 83 -3.62 7.57 -0.48
CA VAL A 83 -4.65 7.67 0.57
C VAL A 83 -4.05 8.17 1.88
N LEU A 84 -2.95 7.60 2.37
CA LEU A 84 -2.30 8.02 3.61
C LEU A 84 -1.90 9.50 3.62
N LYS A 85 -1.52 10.05 2.46
CA LYS A 85 -1.14 11.46 2.34
C LYS A 85 -2.34 12.38 2.14
N SER A 86 -3.36 11.93 1.41
CA SER A 86 -4.51 12.76 1.05
C SER A 86 -5.63 12.74 2.08
N PHE A 87 -5.72 11.67 2.88
CA PHE A 87 -6.75 11.51 3.91
C PHE A 87 -6.72 12.63 4.96
N PRO A 88 -5.59 12.94 5.63
CA PRO A 88 -5.54 14.04 6.60
C PRO A 88 -5.81 15.40 5.95
N ILE A 89 -5.42 15.58 4.68
CA ILE A 89 -5.70 16.81 3.94
C ILE A 89 -7.21 16.98 3.68
N THR A 90 -7.88 15.89 3.32
CA THR A 90 -9.31 15.86 2.99
C THR A 90 -10.19 16.05 4.22
N PHE A 91 -9.78 15.48 5.35
CA PHE A 91 -10.55 15.46 6.59
C PHE A 91 -10.01 16.38 7.69
N SER A 92 -9.11 17.32 7.36
CA SER A 92 -8.50 18.26 8.32
C SER A 92 -9.50 19.10 9.15
N ASP A 93 -10.73 19.28 8.66
CA ASP A 93 -11.81 19.98 9.38
C ASP A 93 -12.66 19.03 10.25
N PHE A 94 -12.38 17.73 10.23
CA PHE A 94 -13.14 16.66 10.89
C PHE A 94 -12.22 15.75 11.74
N PRO A 95 -11.49 16.28 12.74
CA PRO A 95 -10.45 15.55 13.46
C PRO A 95 -10.95 14.32 14.23
N ASP A 96 -12.20 14.35 14.71
CA ASP A 96 -12.83 13.22 15.40
C ASP A 96 -13.07 12.02 14.49
N PHE A 97 -13.21 12.26 13.18
CA PHE A 97 -13.32 11.23 12.15
C PHE A 97 -11.96 10.89 11.54
N GLU A 98 -11.12 11.89 11.31
CA GLU A 98 -9.81 11.75 10.68
C GLU A 98 -8.89 10.79 11.46
N LYS A 99 -8.63 11.08 12.73
CA LYS A 99 -7.64 10.36 13.55
C LYS A 99 -7.87 8.85 13.64
N PRO A 100 -9.07 8.35 14.01
CA PRO A 100 -9.27 6.90 14.12
C PRO A 100 -9.13 6.19 12.78
N ILE A 101 -9.53 6.84 11.67
CA ILE A 101 -9.42 6.23 10.33
C ILE A 101 -7.97 6.28 9.84
N GLU A 102 -7.21 7.33 10.14
CA GLU A 102 -5.77 7.41 9.83
C GLU A 102 -5.01 6.24 10.48
N ILE A 103 -5.24 5.97 11.77
CA ILE A 103 -4.64 4.82 12.46
C ILE A 103 -5.00 3.49 11.77
N ILE A 104 -6.25 3.32 11.34
CA ILE A 104 -6.69 2.11 10.61
C ILE A 104 -5.96 1.98 9.27
N LEU A 105 -5.78 3.08 8.53
CA LEU A 105 -5.06 3.09 7.26
C LEU A 105 -3.58 2.76 7.45
N GLU A 106 -2.95 3.27 8.50
CA GLU A 106 -1.55 2.96 8.82
C GLU A 106 -1.37 1.50 9.23
N VAL A 107 -2.27 0.95 10.07
CA VAL A 107 -2.28 -0.48 10.40
C VAL A 107 -2.45 -1.33 9.15
N TYR A 108 -3.37 -0.96 8.26
CA TYR A 108 -3.54 -1.63 6.98
C TYR A 108 -2.26 -1.57 6.12
N ALA A 109 -1.52 -0.46 6.16
CA ALA A 109 -0.24 -0.32 5.47
C ALA A 109 0.81 -1.31 5.96
N VAL A 110 0.90 -1.49 7.28
CA VAL A 110 1.78 -2.50 7.90
C VAL A 110 1.42 -3.90 7.42
N LEU A 111 0.13 -4.25 7.44
CA LEU A 111 -0.34 -5.55 6.98
C LEU A 111 -0.04 -5.80 5.50
N LEU A 112 -0.30 -4.80 4.65
CA LEU A 112 -0.01 -4.88 3.23
C LEU A 112 1.50 -5.07 2.96
N PHE A 113 2.34 -4.35 3.71
CA PHE A 113 3.78 -4.51 3.63
C PHE A 113 4.24 -5.91 4.08
N LEU A 114 3.68 -6.45 5.16
CA LEU A 114 3.97 -7.83 5.61
C LEU A 114 3.52 -8.87 4.58
N TRP A 115 2.38 -8.69 3.93
CA TRP A 115 1.93 -9.58 2.85
C TRP A 115 2.83 -9.50 1.63
N MET A 116 3.32 -8.31 1.28
CA MET A 116 4.32 -8.13 0.23
C MET A 116 5.62 -8.88 0.57
N LEU A 117 6.16 -8.68 1.78
CA LEU A 117 7.38 -9.38 2.21
C LEU A 117 7.20 -10.90 2.21
N ARG A 118 6.06 -11.39 2.69
CA ARG A 118 5.72 -12.82 2.65
C ARG A 118 5.73 -13.36 1.22
N SER A 119 5.12 -12.62 0.28
CA SER A 119 5.06 -12.99 -1.13
C SER A 119 6.46 -13.07 -1.76
N VAL A 120 7.33 -12.10 -1.46
CA VAL A 120 8.74 -12.10 -1.89
C VAL A 120 9.50 -13.29 -1.29
N LEU A 121 9.36 -13.54 0.01
CA LEU A 121 10.05 -14.66 0.65
C LEU A 121 9.60 -16.01 0.08
N ARG A 122 8.30 -16.20 -0.16
CA ARG A 122 7.80 -17.44 -0.80
C ARG A 122 8.32 -17.61 -2.23
N THR A 123 8.49 -16.52 -2.96
CA THR A 123 9.19 -16.54 -4.25
C THR A 123 10.63 -17.03 -4.09
N LEU A 124 11.37 -16.48 -3.13
CA LEU A 124 12.74 -16.92 -2.84
C LEU A 124 12.81 -18.40 -2.44
N GLU A 125 11.83 -18.88 -1.65
CA GLU A 125 11.70 -20.29 -1.30
C GLU A 125 11.62 -21.18 -2.54
N SER A 126 10.65 -20.90 -3.41
CA SER A 126 10.41 -21.65 -4.63
C SER A 126 11.63 -21.59 -5.54
N TYR A 127 12.27 -20.42 -5.64
CA TYR A 127 13.48 -20.25 -6.43
C TYR A 127 14.65 -21.08 -5.90
N PHE A 128 14.93 -21.04 -4.60
CA PHE A 128 16.03 -21.81 -4.01
C PHE A 128 15.81 -23.32 -4.14
N LYS A 129 14.55 -23.79 -4.07
CA LYS A 129 14.21 -25.19 -4.32
C LYS A 129 14.47 -25.64 -5.77
N THR A 130 14.62 -24.73 -6.73
CA THR A 130 15.06 -25.09 -8.10
C THR A 130 16.55 -25.41 -8.20
N LYS A 131 17.36 -25.03 -7.21
CA LYS A 131 18.82 -25.23 -7.25
C LYS A 131 19.20 -26.58 -6.62
N PRO A 132 19.95 -27.46 -7.32
CA PRO A 132 20.30 -28.79 -6.82
C PRO A 132 20.94 -28.79 -5.42
N ARG A 133 21.77 -27.79 -5.11
CA ARG A 133 22.46 -27.66 -3.82
C ARG A 133 21.54 -27.28 -2.65
N LEU A 134 20.42 -26.61 -2.93
CA LEU A 134 19.52 -26.02 -1.92
C LEU A 134 18.17 -26.72 -1.83
N LYS A 135 17.83 -27.58 -2.79
CA LYS A 135 16.55 -28.28 -2.86
C LYS A 135 16.23 -29.11 -1.61
N ASP A 136 17.23 -29.79 -1.05
CA ASP A 136 17.06 -30.67 0.12
C ASP A 136 17.27 -29.95 1.45
N LYS A 137 17.46 -28.62 1.42
CA LYS A 137 17.55 -27.79 2.63
C LYS A 137 16.15 -27.34 3.06
N PRO A 138 15.89 -27.20 4.37
CA PRO A 138 14.58 -26.81 4.89
C PRO A 138 14.34 -25.29 4.76
N ILE A 139 14.32 -24.78 3.52
CA ILE A 139 14.19 -23.34 3.22
C ILE A 139 12.84 -22.78 3.71
N ASP A 140 11.79 -23.59 3.66
CA ASP A 140 10.46 -23.28 4.21
C ASP A 140 10.53 -22.97 5.71
N SER A 141 11.28 -23.76 6.47
CA SER A 141 11.45 -23.58 7.91
C SER A 141 12.21 -22.27 8.21
N TYR A 142 13.25 -21.94 7.44
CA TYR A 142 13.96 -20.68 7.61
C TYR A 142 13.07 -19.47 7.32
N ILE A 143 12.30 -19.51 6.24
CA ILE A 143 11.37 -18.44 5.90
C ILE A 143 10.27 -18.29 6.95
N GLN A 144 9.79 -19.40 7.52
CA GLN A 144 8.81 -19.35 8.60
C GLN A 144 9.37 -18.61 9.83
N VAL A 145 10.63 -18.88 10.20
CA VAL A 145 11.29 -18.18 11.32
C VAL A 145 11.44 -16.69 11.01
N VAL A 146 11.87 -16.31 9.81
CA VAL A 146 11.94 -14.90 9.40
C VAL A 146 10.56 -14.22 9.44
N MET A 147 9.52 -14.90 8.95
CA MET A 147 8.14 -14.40 9.01
C MET A 147 7.67 -14.17 10.44
N LEU A 148 8.05 -15.03 11.39
CA LEU A 148 7.70 -14.86 12.80
C LEU A 148 8.29 -13.56 13.36
N PHE A 149 9.57 -13.28 13.09
CA PHE A 149 10.18 -12.00 13.50
C PHE A 149 9.50 -10.80 12.85
N MET A 150 9.15 -10.88 11.57
CA MET A 150 8.44 -9.80 10.88
C MET A 150 7.04 -9.57 11.45
N TRP A 151 6.32 -10.62 11.83
CA TRP A 151 5.03 -10.48 12.51
C TRP A 151 5.16 -9.81 13.88
N ILE A 152 6.18 -10.17 14.67
CA ILE A 152 6.44 -9.52 15.95
C ILE A 152 6.70 -8.02 15.75
N ILE A 153 7.57 -7.67 14.80
CA ILE A 153 7.87 -6.27 14.47
C ILE A 153 6.62 -5.54 14.00
N GLY A 154 5.82 -6.15 13.11
CA GLY A 154 4.59 -5.55 12.60
C GLY A 154 3.55 -5.32 13.68
N ILE A 155 3.34 -6.29 14.58
CA ILE A 155 2.42 -6.15 15.71
C ILE A 155 2.91 -5.06 16.67
N ALA A 156 4.21 -5.02 16.97
CA ALA A 156 4.80 -3.97 17.80
C ALA A 156 4.60 -2.59 17.17
N PHE A 157 4.78 -2.47 15.86
CA PHE A 157 4.53 -1.22 15.14
C PHE A 157 3.05 -0.83 15.20
N CYS A 158 2.12 -1.76 14.96
CA CYS A 158 0.69 -1.48 15.11
C CYS A 158 0.32 -1.01 16.53
N PHE A 159 0.95 -1.57 17.57
CA PHE A 159 0.72 -1.13 18.95
C PHE A 159 1.18 0.32 19.18
N VAL A 160 2.33 0.70 18.60
CA VAL A 160 2.85 2.07 18.64
C VAL A 160 1.95 3.06 17.89
N LEU A 161 1.30 2.63 16.79
CA LEU A 161 0.38 3.50 16.06
C LEU A 161 -0.93 3.76 16.82
N ILE A 162 -1.36 2.79 17.63
CA ILE A 162 -2.63 2.86 18.37
C ILE A 162 -2.48 3.62 19.70
N THR A 163 -1.28 3.64 20.28
CA THR A 163 -1.01 4.18 21.63
C THR A 163 -0.27 5.50 21.56
#